data_AF-E7RS55-F1
#
_entry.id   AF-E7RS55-F1
#
_cell.length_a   1.000
_cell.length_b   1.000
_cell.length_c   1.000
_cell.angle_alpha   90.00
_cell.angle_beta   90.00
_cell.angle_gamma   90.00
#
_symmetry.space_group_name_H-M   'P 1'
#
loop_
_entity.id
_entity.type
_entity.pdbx_description
1 polymer ?
#
loop_
_entity_poly.entity_id
_entity_poly.type
_entity_poly.pdbx_seq_one_letter_code
_entity_poly.pdbx_strand_id
1 'polypeptide(L)'
;MPDAPLRSLLSSEGIRWFFGHLTENQLTPLLAWMLFIVIAYGAMRKSGLLHAVRMMGKVDFRQKFALRIVIIEVILFLCVLLLLTSVPHAILLSVTGNLFPSSFSQSLIPCLSFACVVFSISYGVISGSFHSLSDVFKSFTSQIPALAPLLIVYILAAQLFYSLKFILII
;
A
#
# COMPACT_ATOMS: atom_id res chain seq x y z
N MET A 1 14.05 37.03 -23.14
CA MET A 1 15.31 36.28 -23.37
C MET A 1 15.16 34.96 -22.65
N PRO A 2 15.03 33.80 -23.34
CA PRO A 2 14.71 32.54 -22.66
C PRO A 2 15.97 31.70 -22.48
N ASP A 3 16.86 32.10 -21.57
CA ASP A 3 17.94 31.23 -21.11
C ASP A 3 17.42 30.49 -19.88
N ALA A 4 16.69 29.39 -20.07
CA ALA A 4 16.45 28.47 -18.97
C ALA A 4 17.81 27.88 -18.58
N PRO A 5 18.36 28.17 -17.39
CA PRO A 5 19.72 27.75 -17.05
C PRO A 5 19.69 26.24 -16.76
N LEU A 6 19.91 25.42 -17.78
CA LEU A 6 20.08 23.97 -17.62
C LEU A 6 21.20 23.72 -16.61
N ARG A 7 20.85 23.25 -15.41
CA ARG A 7 21.82 22.96 -14.35
C ARG A 7 22.50 21.63 -14.65
N SER A 8 23.83 21.62 -14.65
CA SER A 8 24.59 20.37 -14.82
C SER A 8 24.61 19.57 -13.51
N LEU A 9 24.18 18.30 -13.56
CA LEU A 9 24.27 17.36 -12.42
C LEU A 9 25.71 17.07 -12.00
N LEU A 10 26.66 17.13 -12.92
CA LEU A 10 28.09 16.89 -12.66
C LEU A 10 28.82 18.12 -12.10
N SER A 11 28.11 19.24 -11.92
CA SER A 11 28.66 20.38 -11.19
C SER A 11 28.81 20.05 -9.70
N SER A 12 29.66 20.80 -8.99
CA SER A 12 29.81 20.66 -7.54
C SER A 12 28.48 20.86 -6.78
N GLU A 13 27.59 21.69 -7.32
CA GLU A 13 26.24 21.91 -6.80
C GLU A 13 25.31 20.71 -7.09
N GLY A 14 25.37 20.16 -8.30
CA GLY A 14 24.58 18.98 -8.69
C GLY A 14 24.96 17.71 -7.93
N ILE A 15 26.26 17.47 -7.71
CA ILE A 15 26.75 16.33 -6.92
C ILE A 15 26.29 16.47 -5.46
N ARG A 16 26.44 17.66 -4.86
CA ARG A 16 25.95 17.93 -3.49
C ARG A 16 24.45 17.70 -3.37
N TRP A 17 23.67 18.18 -4.34
CA TRP A 17 22.23 17.98 -4.36
C TRP A 17 21.87 16.49 -4.50
N PHE A 18 22.50 15.77 -5.41
CA PHE A 18 22.25 14.35 -5.68
C PHE A 18 22.45 13.48 -4.43
N PHE A 19 23.58 13.64 -3.74
CA PHE A 19 23.84 12.88 -2.50
C PHE A 19 23.01 13.36 -1.31
N GLY A 20 22.70 14.67 -1.24
CA GLY A 20 21.88 15.23 -0.18
C GLY A 20 20.41 14.82 -0.25
N HIS A 21 19.84 14.72 -1.46
CA HIS A 21 18.42 14.41 -1.68
C HIS A 21 18.17 12.96 -2.09
N LEU A 22 19.20 12.11 -2.16
CA LEU A 22 19.07 10.70 -2.56
C LEU A 22 18.01 9.98 -1.72
N THR A 23 18.05 10.10 -0.40
CA THR A 23 17.09 9.43 0.49
C THR A 23 15.69 10.04 0.39
N GLU A 24 15.59 11.37 0.32
CA GLU A 24 14.32 12.09 0.25
C GLU A 24 13.56 11.80 -1.05
N ASN A 25 14.29 11.71 -2.17
CA ASN A 25 13.73 11.36 -3.47
C ASN A 25 13.17 9.92 -3.51
N GLN A 26 13.65 9.05 -2.63
CA GLN A 26 13.18 7.65 -2.53
C GLN A 26 12.03 7.49 -1.53
N LEU A 27 11.91 8.38 -0.55
CA LEU A 27 10.85 8.38 0.47
C LEU A 27 9.53 8.95 -0.06
N THR A 28 9.05 8.43 -1.20
CA THR A 28 7.73 8.81 -1.71
C THR A 28 6.63 7.92 -1.14
N PRO A 29 5.38 8.43 -1.04
CA PRO A 29 4.23 7.62 -0.64
C PRO A 29 4.01 6.36 -1.51
N LEU A 30 4.48 6.38 -2.76
CA LEU A 30 4.37 5.25 -3.67
C LEU A 30 5.15 4.03 -3.17
N LEU A 31 6.33 4.24 -2.58
CA LEU A 31 7.12 3.15 -1.97
C LEU A 31 6.32 2.46 -0.85
N ALA A 32 5.69 3.24 0.02
CA ALA A 32 4.85 2.72 1.08
C ALA A 32 3.66 1.94 0.50
N TRP A 33 2.97 2.48 -0.50
CA TRP A 33 1.84 1.79 -1.15
C TRP A 33 2.25 0.44 -1.73
N MET A 34 3.40 0.35 -2.41
CA MET A 34 3.91 -0.91 -2.96
C MET A 34 4.16 -1.95 -1.85
N LEU A 35 4.75 -1.54 -0.72
CA LEU A 35 5.00 -2.43 0.42
C LEU A 35 3.69 -2.94 1.03
N PHE A 36 2.74 -2.04 1.29
CA PHE A 36 1.44 -2.40 1.87
C PHE A 36 0.65 -3.36 0.98
N ILE A 37 0.60 -3.09 -0.33
CA ILE A 37 -0.11 -3.94 -1.30
C ILE A 37 0.51 -5.34 -1.35
N VAL A 38 1.83 -5.46 -1.33
CA VAL A 38 2.51 -6.75 -1.42
C VAL A 38 2.29 -7.59 -0.16
N ILE A 39 2.34 -6.97 1.02
CA ILE A 39 2.03 -7.64 2.27
C ILE A 39 0.58 -8.14 2.27
N ALA A 40 -0.37 -7.28 1.87
CA ALA A 40 -1.77 -7.64 1.76
C ALA A 40 -2.00 -8.79 0.76
N TYR A 41 -1.38 -8.72 -0.40
CA TYR A 41 -1.47 -9.75 -1.43
C TYR A 41 -0.86 -11.09 -0.97
N GLY A 42 0.27 -11.04 -0.26
CA GLY A 42 0.89 -12.22 0.37
C GLY A 42 -0.03 -12.88 1.38
N ALA A 43 -0.62 -12.08 2.28
CA ALA A 43 -1.60 -12.54 3.27
C ALA A 43 -2.83 -13.18 2.61
N MET A 44 -3.43 -12.53 1.61
CA MET A 44 -4.63 -13.02 0.90
C MET A 44 -4.39 -14.31 0.12
N ARG A 45 -3.21 -14.46 -0.49
CA ARG A 45 -2.87 -15.66 -1.28
C ARG A 45 -2.61 -16.85 -0.36
N LYS A 46 -1.86 -16.64 0.72
CA LYS A 46 -1.48 -17.71 1.66
C LYS A 46 -2.60 -18.12 2.60
N SER A 47 -3.52 -17.22 2.95
CA SER A 47 -4.73 -17.56 3.71
C SER A 47 -5.72 -18.41 2.90
N GLY A 48 -5.56 -18.46 1.57
CA GLY A 48 -6.51 -19.10 0.68
C GLY A 48 -7.78 -18.28 0.42
N LEU A 49 -7.89 -17.06 0.99
CA LEU A 49 -9.05 -16.19 0.81
C LEU A 49 -9.30 -15.88 -0.67
N LEU A 50 -8.24 -15.57 -1.43
CA LEU A 50 -8.35 -15.29 -2.88
C LEU A 50 -8.90 -16.50 -3.65
N HIS A 51 -8.54 -17.71 -3.24
CA HIS A 51 -8.99 -18.95 -3.86
C HIS A 51 -10.44 -19.28 -3.47
N ALA A 52 -10.80 -19.08 -2.20
CA ALA A 52 -12.15 -19.32 -1.67
C ALA A 52 -13.19 -18.38 -2.29
N VAL A 53 -12.84 -17.11 -2.48
CA VAL A 53 -13.71 -16.13 -3.18
C VAL A 53 -13.89 -16.53 -4.65
N ARG A 54 -12.83 -17.00 -5.31
CA ARG A 54 -12.89 -17.43 -6.73
C ARG A 54 -13.67 -18.73 -6.93
N MET A 55 -13.58 -19.67 -5.97
CA MET A 55 -14.22 -20.99 -6.05
C MET A 55 -15.53 -21.07 -5.26
N MET A 56 -16.29 -19.97 -5.17
CA MET A 56 -17.48 -19.79 -4.32
C MET A 56 -18.55 -20.91 -4.37
N GLY A 57 -18.47 -21.85 -5.32
CA GLY A 57 -19.33 -23.04 -5.42
C GLY A 57 -18.80 -24.37 -4.83
N LYS A 58 -17.50 -24.52 -4.55
CA LYS A 58 -16.88 -25.79 -4.07
C LYS A 58 -16.19 -25.66 -2.70
N VAL A 59 -16.73 -24.78 -1.87
CA VAL A 59 -16.12 -24.38 -0.61
C VAL A 59 -16.67 -25.24 0.53
N ASP A 60 -15.79 -25.78 1.39
CA ASP A 60 -16.18 -26.60 2.55
C ASP A 60 -17.04 -25.82 3.56
N PHE A 61 -17.79 -26.51 4.42
CA PHE A 61 -18.63 -25.88 5.44
C PHE A 61 -17.84 -24.92 6.35
N ARG A 62 -16.62 -25.31 6.77
CA ARG A 62 -15.73 -24.48 7.59
C ARG A 62 -15.30 -23.19 6.87
N GLN A 63 -15.00 -23.30 5.58
CA GLN A 63 -14.57 -22.17 4.75
C GLN A 63 -15.75 -21.23 4.44
N LYS A 64 -16.97 -21.76 4.25
CA LYS A 64 -18.19 -20.93 4.14
C LYS A 64 -18.45 -20.12 5.41
N PHE A 65 -18.24 -20.71 6.58
CA PHE A 65 -18.35 -20.00 7.86
C PHE A 65 -17.28 -18.90 7.98
N ALA A 66 -16.02 -19.22 7.67
CA ALA A 66 -14.94 -18.24 7.65
C ALA A 66 -15.24 -17.06 6.70
N LEU A 67 -15.74 -17.35 5.50
CA LEU A 67 -16.10 -16.33 4.51
C LEU A 67 -17.25 -15.43 4.98
N ARG A 68 -18.24 -15.98 5.68
CA ARG A 68 -19.32 -15.19 6.29
C ARG A 68 -18.79 -14.22 7.36
N ILE A 69 -17.82 -14.65 8.19
CA ILE A 69 -17.18 -13.75 9.17
C ILE A 69 -16.41 -12.64 8.46
N VAL A 70 -15.64 -12.96 7.43
CA VAL A 70 -14.93 -11.93 6.63
C VAL A 70 -15.90 -10.91 6.03
N ILE A 71 -17.06 -11.34 5.53
CA ILE A 71 -18.09 -10.41 5.02
C ILE A 71 -18.57 -9.46 6.12
N ILE A 72 -18.78 -9.97 7.34
CA ILE A 72 -19.17 -9.14 8.49
C ILE A 72 -18.06 -8.14 8.83
N GLU A 73 -16.79 -8.58 8.84
CA GLU A 73 -15.64 -7.69 9.08
C GLU A 73 -15.52 -6.60 8.01
N VAL A 74 -15.78 -6.93 6.74
CA VAL A 74 -15.79 -5.97 5.63
C VAL A 74 -16.91 -4.95 5.81
N ILE A 75 -18.12 -5.38 6.16
CA ILE A 75 -19.25 -4.47 6.43
C ILE A 75 -18.93 -3.57 7.61
N LEU A 76 -18.37 -4.11 8.70
CA LEU A 76 -17.95 -3.34 9.87
C LEU A 76 -16.92 -2.26 9.47
N PHE A 77 -15.91 -2.64 8.69
CA PHE A 77 -14.89 -1.72 8.19
C PHE A 77 -15.48 -0.60 7.32
N LEU A 78 -16.40 -0.94 6.41
CA LEU A 78 -17.13 0.05 5.62
C LEU A 78 -17.99 0.97 6.49
N CYS A 79 -18.67 0.45 7.50
CA CYS A 79 -19.42 1.26 8.47
C CYS A 79 -18.50 2.22 9.22
N VAL A 80 -17.33 1.77 9.67
CA VAL A 80 -16.34 2.63 10.33
C VAL A 80 -15.84 3.73 9.39
N LEU A 81 -15.52 3.38 8.13
CA LEU A 81 -15.14 4.37 7.13
C LEU A 81 -16.27 5.38 6.87
N LEU A 82 -17.52 4.93 6.75
CA LEU A 82 -18.68 5.79 6.54
C LEU A 82 -18.94 6.71 7.73
N LEU A 83 -18.81 6.22 8.97
CA LEU A 83 -18.92 7.02 10.18
C LEU A 83 -17.83 8.09 10.23
N LEU A 84 -16.59 7.72 9.92
CA LEU A 84 -15.46 8.65 9.84
C LEU A 84 -15.65 9.71 8.73
N THR A 85 -16.38 9.38 7.65
CA THR A 85 -16.61 10.27 6.52
C THR A 85 -17.87 11.14 6.68
N SER A 86 -18.89 10.65 7.37
CA SER A 86 -20.23 11.29 7.44
C SER A 86 -20.46 12.16 8.66
N VAL A 87 -19.63 12.07 9.71
CA VAL A 87 -19.76 12.89 10.92
C VAL A 87 -19.01 14.22 10.70
N PRO A 88 -19.71 15.36 10.59
CA PRO A 88 -19.13 16.67 10.28
C PRO A 88 -18.59 17.38 11.54
N HIS A 89 -18.08 16.62 12.52
CA HIS A 89 -17.40 17.12 13.73
C HIS A 89 -16.06 16.38 13.83
N ALA A 90 -15.10 16.80 13.00
CA ALA A 90 -14.11 15.87 12.46
C ALA A 90 -12.67 16.19 12.88
N ILE A 91 -12.03 15.20 13.48
CA ILE A 91 -10.60 15.16 13.82
C ILE A 91 -9.76 14.67 12.60
N LEU A 92 -10.41 14.31 11.47
CA LEU A 92 -9.75 13.81 10.25
C LEU A 92 -10.25 14.44 8.93
N LEU A 93 -11.26 15.32 8.94
CA LEU A 93 -11.54 16.16 7.77
C LEU A 93 -10.56 17.34 7.83
N SER A 94 -9.72 17.46 6.81
CA SER A 94 -9.14 18.76 6.48
C SER A 94 -10.28 19.77 6.30
N VAL A 95 -10.12 20.93 6.91
CA VAL A 95 -11.08 22.04 7.08
C VAL A 95 -11.52 22.71 5.76
N THR A 96 -11.38 22.04 4.62
CA THR A 96 -11.39 22.67 3.29
C THR A 96 -12.47 22.17 2.34
N GLY A 97 -13.31 21.21 2.74
CA GLY A 97 -14.47 20.78 1.92
C GLY A 97 -14.10 20.13 0.58
N ASN A 98 -12.82 19.83 0.33
CA ASN A 98 -12.35 19.16 -0.87
C ASN A 98 -11.96 17.71 -0.53
N LEU A 99 -12.64 16.73 -1.16
CA LEU A 99 -12.29 15.31 -1.05
C LEU A 99 -10.89 14.98 -1.62
N PHE A 100 -10.34 15.86 -2.46
CA PHE A 100 -8.98 15.79 -3.02
C PHE A 100 -8.28 17.15 -2.88
N PRO A 101 -7.07 17.26 -2.30
CA PRO A 101 -6.19 16.24 -1.70
C PRO A 101 -6.28 16.29 -0.17
N SER A 102 -6.98 15.34 0.45
CA SER A 102 -7.07 15.24 1.91
C SER A 102 -6.14 14.13 2.44
N SER A 103 -5.74 14.20 3.72
CA SER A 103 -4.98 13.12 4.38
C SER A 103 -5.66 11.76 4.27
N PHE A 104 -6.99 11.75 4.11
CA PHE A 104 -7.78 10.56 3.83
C PHE A 104 -7.46 9.94 2.46
N SER A 105 -7.39 10.71 1.37
CA SER A 105 -7.10 10.15 0.04
C SER A 105 -5.69 9.55 -0.06
N GLN A 106 -4.72 10.12 0.66
CA GLN A 106 -3.34 9.61 0.70
C GLN A 106 -3.20 8.35 1.58
N SER A 107 -4.02 8.21 2.61
CA SER A 107 -3.99 7.06 3.55
C SER A 107 -4.93 5.91 3.15
N LEU A 108 -5.79 6.12 2.14
CA LEU A 108 -6.77 5.13 1.69
C LEU A 108 -6.13 3.82 1.23
N ILE A 109 -5.06 3.88 0.43
CA ILE A 109 -4.37 2.69 -0.07
C ILE A 109 -3.73 1.87 1.07
N PRO A 110 -2.93 2.47 1.98
CA PRO A 110 -2.45 1.78 3.17
C PRO A 110 -3.57 1.24 4.06
N CYS A 111 -4.65 2.00 4.26
CA CYS A 111 -5.78 1.60 5.10
C CYS A 111 -6.51 0.37 4.54
N LEU A 112 -6.82 0.36 3.24
CA LEU A 112 -7.41 -0.80 2.57
C LEU A 112 -6.48 -2.02 2.62
N SER A 113 -5.19 -1.82 2.38
CA SER A 113 -4.20 -2.90 2.45
C SER A 113 -4.15 -3.52 3.84
N PHE A 114 -4.18 -2.68 4.88
CA PHE A 114 -4.24 -3.14 6.27
C PHE A 114 -5.53 -3.92 6.57
N ALA A 115 -6.68 -3.43 6.13
CA ALA A 115 -7.95 -4.15 6.26
C ALA A 115 -7.90 -5.52 5.57
N CYS A 116 -7.37 -5.59 4.35
CA CYS A 116 -7.17 -6.86 3.63
C CYS A 116 -6.27 -7.85 4.39
N VAL A 117 -5.23 -7.36 5.07
CA VAL A 117 -4.38 -8.20 5.94
C VAL A 117 -5.20 -8.78 7.10
N VAL A 118 -5.97 -7.94 7.80
CA VAL A 118 -6.83 -8.38 8.92
C VAL A 118 -7.81 -9.45 8.45
N PHE A 119 -8.55 -9.20 7.36
CA PHE A 119 -9.50 -10.16 6.80
C PHE A 119 -8.84 -11.48 6.39
N SER A 120 -7.61 -11.41 5.85
CA SER A 120 -6.83 -12.59 5.47
C SER A 120 -6.42 -13.42 6.67
N ILE A 121 -6.04 -12.78 7.78
CA ILE A 121 -5.68 -13.47 9.01
C ILE A 121 -6.93 -14.11 9.62
N SER A 122 -8.03 -13.36 9.76
CA SER A 122 -9.30 -13.88 10.27
C SER A 122 -9.77 -15.10 9.47
N TYR A 123 -9.76 -15.00 8.13
CA TYR A 123 -10.08 -16.13 7.27
C TYR A 123 -9.13 -17.30 7.47
N GLY A 124 -7.81 -17.07 7.46
CA GLY A 124 -6.79 -18.11 7.56
C GLY A 124 -6.84 -18.87 8.89
N VAL A 125 -7.13 -18.18 9.99
CA VAL A 125 -7.29 -18.79 11.32
C VAL A 125 -8.58 -19.63 11.40
N ILE A 126 -9.72 -19.10 10.94
CA ILE A 126 -11.02 -19.79 11.04
C ILE A 126 -11.10 -20.99 10.08
N SER A 127 -10.60 -20.81 8.85
CA SER A 127 -10.53 -21.89 7.85
C SER A 127 -9.52 -22.98 8.22
N GLY A 128 -8.61 -22.71 9.16
CA GLY A 128 -7.54 -23.62 9.56
C GLY A 128 -6.35 -23.62 8.60
N SER A 129 -6.21 -22.61 7.73
CA SER A 129 -5.04 -22.45 6.86
C SER A 129 -3.81 -21.91 7.59
N PHE A 130 -3.98 -21.21 8.70
CA PHE A 130 -2.91 -20.75 9.57
C PHE A 130 -2.97 -21.47 10.91
N HIS A 131 -1.94 -22.25 11.22
CA HIS A 131 -1.85 -23.02 12.47
C HIS A 131 -0.99 -22.31 13.52
N SER A 132 -0.06 -21.47 13.09
CA SER A 132 0.84 -20.73 13.98
C SER A 132 1.02 -19.28 13.53
N LEU A 133 1.42 -18.42 14.47
CA LEU A 133 1.85 -17.05 14.19
C LEU A 133 3.02 -17.02 13.18
N SER A 134 3.85 -18.07 13.15
CA SER A 134 4.91 -18.22 12.15
C SER A 134 4.36 -18.26 10.73
N ASP A 135 3.21 -18.89 10.50
CA ASP A 135 2.58 -18.98 9.18
C ASP A 135 2.02 -17.63 8.74
N VAL A 136 1.52 -16.83 9.68
CA VAL A 136 1.10 -15.44 9.44
C VAL A 136 2.29 -14.59 9.00
N PHE A 137 3.41 -14.64 9.72
CA PHE A 137 4.61 -13.89 9.31
C PHE A 137 5.18 -14.36 7.97
N LYS A 138 5.20 -15.67 7.73
CA LYS A 138 5.57 -16.23 6.41
C LYS A 138 4.63 -15.75 5.30
N SER A 139 3.35 -15.51 5.60
CA SER A 139 2.40 -14.98 4.62
C SER A 139 2.78 -13.58 4.14
N PHE A 140 3.24 -12.71 5.05
CA PHE A 140 3.64 -11.34 4.74
C PHE A 140 4.89 -11.30 3.87
N THR A 141 5.85 -12.19 4.13
CA THR A 141 7.11 -12.22 3.40
C THR A 141 7.05 -13.00 2.09
N SER A 142 6.00 -13.82 1.90
CA SER A 142 5.88 -14.73 0.76
C SER A 142 5.95 -14.07 -0.63
N GLN A 143 5.57 -12.79 -0.72
CA GLN A 143 5.53 -12.04 -1.98
C GLN A 143 6.60 -10.95 -2.08
N ILE A 144 7.48 -10.82 -1.09
CA ILE A 144 8.63 -9.91 -1.15
C ILE A 144 9.55 -10.24 -2.35
N PRO A 145 9.84 -11.52 -2.68
CA PRO A 145 10.68 -11.83 -3.85
C PRO A 145 10.09 -11.33 -5.18
N ALA A 146 8.76 -11.29 -5.31
CA ALA A 146 8.09 -10.77 -6.50
C ALA A 146 8.15 -9.23 -6.56
N LEU A 147 8.22 -8.57 -5.41
CA LEU A 147 8.36 -7.12 -5.29
C LEU A 147 9.80 -6.65 -5.54
N ALA A 148 10.80 -7.47 -5.22
CA ALA A 148 12.23 -7.12 -5.35
C ALA A 148 12.63 -6.52 -6.72
N PRO A 149 12.31 -7.11 -7.89
CA PRO A 149 12.66 -6.51 -9.17
C PRO A 149 11.97 -5.16 -9.38
N LEU A 150 10.74 -5.01 -8.91
CA LEU A 150 9.95 -3.79 -9.05
C LEU A 150 10.52 -2.66 -8.17
N LEU A 151 11.01 -2.97 -6.97
CA LEU A 151 11.71 -2.01 -6.12
C LEU A 151 12.99 -1.49 -6.76
N ILE A 152 13.79 -2.35 -7.38
CA ILE A 152 15.02 -1.94 -8.06
C ILE A 152 14.69 -0.97 -9.21
N VAL A 153 13.70 -1.32 -10.04
CA VAL A 153 13.24 -0.45 -11.13
C VAL A 153 12.70 0.88 -10.59
N TYR A 154 11.93 0.85 -9.50
CA TYR A 154 11.42 2.05 -8.85
C TYR A 154 12.55 2.96 -8.35
N ILE A 155 13.55 2.42 -7.66
CA ILE A 155 14.67 3.21 -7.13
C ILE A 155 15.42 3.91 -8.26
N LEU A 156 15.73 3.19 -9.34
CA LEU A 156 16.42 3.73 -10.50
C LEU A 156 15.57 4.78 -11.24
N ALA A 157 14.29 4.49 -11.46
CA ALA A 157 13.36 5.39 -12.13
C ALA A 157 13.11 6.67 -11.33
N ALA A 158 12.92 6.57 -10.01
CA ALA A 158 12.77 7.71 -9.12
C ALA A 158 14.03 8.58 -9.17
N GLN A 159 15.22 7.98 -9.04
CA GLN A 159 16.47 8.73 -9.08
C GLN A 159 16.69 9.43 -10.43
N LEU A 160 16.38 8.75 -11.55
CA LEU A 160 16.44 9.34 -12.87
C LEU A 160 15.45 10.50 -13.01
N PHE A 161 14.21 10.31 -12.56
CA PHE A 161 13.15 11.33 -12.64
C PHE A 161 13.51 12.60 -11.87
N TYR A 162 13.94 12.47 -10.61
CA TYR A 162 14.34 13.63 -9.80
C TYR A 162 15.62 14.29 -10.34
N SER A 163 16.55 13.50 -10.88
CA SER A 163 17.75 14.02 -11.56
C SER A 163 17.38 14.86 -12.79
N LEU A 164 16.44 14.40 -13.62
CA LEU A 164 15.92 15.16 -14.76
C LEU A 164 15.17 16.41 -14.32
N LYS A 165 14.36 16.31 -13.26
CA LYS A 165 13.65 17.45 -12.66
C LYS A 165 14.61 18.55 -12.23
N PHE A 166 15.73 18.18 -11.59
CA PHE A 166 16.79 19.11 -11.20
C PHE A 166 17.46 19.80 -12.39
N ILE A 167 17.75 19.06 -13.46
CA ILE A 167 18.35 19.64 -14.70
C ILE A 167 17.38 20.61 -15.36
N LEU A 168 16.10 20.25 -15.45
CA LEU A 168 15.07 20.96 -16.22
C LEU A 168 14.41 22.13 -15.47
N ILE A 169 14.70 22.33 -14.18
CA ILE A 169 14.08 23.36 -13.31
C ILE A 169 12.54 23.28 -13.38
N ILE A 170 11.98 22.07 -13.24
CA ILE A 170 10.54 21.81 -13.10
C ILE A 170 10.26 21.35 -11.66
#